data_AF-A0A7X8NRU1-F1
#
_entry.id   AF-A0A7X8NRU1-F1
#
_cell.length_a   1.000
_cell.length_b   1.000
_cell.length_c   1.000
_cell.angle_alpha   90.00
_cell.angle_beta   90.00
_cell.angle_gamma   90.00
#
_symmetry.space_group_name_H-M   'P 1'
#
loop_
_entity.id
_entity.type
_entity.pdbx_description
1 polymer ?
#
loop_
_entity_poly.entity_id
_entity_poly.type
_entity_poly.pdbx_seq_one_letter_code
_entity_poly.pdbx_strand_id
1 'polypeptide(L)'
;MSVMRKSITLIGGIALLGATATDTVAVIGRHVGLPLRGSIELVQLFVLVAGSLALLVATAEQAHAKVHLVVDRMGDAGKAAMVRLSGLLGAVFFAGLLAGSLWLMADLWSGHEESELLGISWRWMRLFANLALAATIAVLLGQALRRRK
;
A
#
# COMPACT_ATOMS: atom_id res chain seq x y z
N MET A 1 -8.11 14.18 -14.60
CA MET A 1 -7.21 13.37 -13.73
C MET A 1 -5.78 13.64 -14.19
N SER A 2 -4.80 13.86 -13.29
CA SER A 2 -3.40 14.01 -13.74
C SER A 2 -2.90 12.71 -14.39
N VAL A 3 -2.02 12.82 -15.39
CA VAL A 3 -1.45 11.66 -16.12
C VAL A 3 -0.83 10.66 -15.13
N MET A 4 -0.07 11.16 -14.15
CA MET A 4 0.55 10.36 -13.10
C MET A 4 -0.47 9.52 -12.31
N ARG A 5 -1.63 10.09 -11.95
CA ARG A 5 -2.67 9.35 -11.22
C ARG A 5 -3.24 8.21 -12.06
N LYS A 6 -3.54 8.49 -13.33
CA LYS A 6 -4.08 7.47 -14.24
C LYS A 6 -3.11 6.30 -14.38
N SER A 7 -1.81 6.57 -14.48
CA SER A 7 -0.78 5.54 -14.53
C SER A 7 -0.73 4.71 -13.25
N ILE A 8 -0.73 5.34 -12.07
CA ILE A 8 -0.71 4.63 -10.77
C ILE A 8 -1.94 3.72 -10.63
N THR A 9 -3.14 4.22 -10.93
CA THR A 9 -4.37 3.43 -10.85
C THR A 9 -4.37 2.29 -11.85
N LEU A 10 -3.88 2.51 -13.08
CA LEU A 10 -3.79 1.46 -14.09
C LEU A 10 -2.80 0.36 -13.68
N ILE A 11 -1.61 0.73 -13.20
CA ILE A 11 -0.60 -0.24 -12.74
C ILE A 11 -1.14 -1.04 -11.55
N GLY A 12 -1.74 -0.37 -10.56
CA GLY A 12 -2.35 -1.04 -9.42
C GLY A 12 -3.52 -1.95 -9.81
N GLY A 13 -4.35 -1.52 -10.76
CA GLY A 13 -5.45 -2.32 -11.29
C GLY A 13 -4.98 -3.55 -12.07
N ILE A 14 -3.95 -3.43 -12.91
CA ILE A 14 -3.34 -4.55 -13.62
C ILE A 14 -2.73 -5.54 -12.62
N ALA A 15 -2.03 -5.05 -11.59
CA ALA A 15 -1.50 -5.91 -10.54
C ALA A 15 -2.62 -6.65 -9.80
N LEU A 16 -3.73 -5.98 -9.47
CA LEU A 16 -4.89 -6.61 -8.82
C LEU A 16 -5.50 -7.71 -9.70
N LEU A 17 -5.68 -7.45 -11.00
CA LEU A 17 -6.15 -8.47 -11.95
C LEU A 17 -5.16 -9.63 -12.06
N GLY A 18 -3.85 -9.35 -12.01
CA GLY A 18 -2.79 -10.37 -11.96
C GLY A 18 -2.90 -11.26 -10.73
N ALA A 19 -3.13 -10.69 -9.54
CA ALA A 19 -3.38 -11.46 -8.32
C ALA A 19 -4.61 -12.35 -8.46
N THR A 20 -5.75 -11.78 -8.91
CA THR A 20 -7.00 -12.53 -9.11
C THR A 20 -6.83 -13.66 -10.12
N ALA A 21 -6.19 -13.40 -11.26
CA ALA A 21 -5.93 -14.41 -12.28
C ALA A 21 -5.03 -15.54 -11.74
N THR A 22 -3.97 -15.19 -11.02
CA THR A 22 -3.05 -16.17 -10.41
C THR A 22 -3.79 -17.06 -9.41
N ASP A 23 -4.58 -16.48 -8.52
CA ASP A 23 -5.38 -17.24 -7.55
C ASP A 23 -6.41 -18.13 -8.24
N THR A 24 -7.09 -17.62 -9.27
CA THR A 24 -8.08 -18.38 -10.03
C THR A 24 -7.44 -19.59 -10.70
N VAL A 25 -6.31 -19.40 -11.39
CA VAL A 25 -5.55 -20.48 -12.03
C VAL A 25 -5.04 -21.47 -10.99
N ALA A 26 -4.56 -21.00 -9.83
CA ALA A 26 -4.09 -21.87 -8.75
C ALA A 26 -5.21 -22.73 -8.17
N VAL A 27 -6.41 -22.17 -7.99
CA VAL A 27 -7.60 -22.91 -7.54
C VAL A 27 -8.01 -23.96 -8.58
N ILE A 28 -8.12 -23.58 -9.85
CA ILE A 28 -8.47 -24.51 -10.94
C ILE A 28 -7.43 -25.62 -11.02
N GLY A 29 -6.15 -25.26 -11.01
CA GLY A 29 -5.00 -26.17 -11.04
C GLY A 29 -5.06 -27.24 -9.95
N ARG A 30 -5.43 -26.86 -8.72
CA ARG A 30 -5.63 -27.82 -7.62
C ARG A 30 -6.75 -28.84 -7.89
N HIS A 31 -7.81 -28.44 -8.59
CA HIS A 31 -8.94 -29.33 -8.89
C HIS A 31 -8.68 -30.23 -10.10
N VAL A 32 -7.85 -29.80 -11.06
CA VAL A 32 -7.50 -30.58 -12.26
C VAL A 32 -6.21 -31.39 -12.13
N GLY A 33 -5.59 -31.41 -10.95
CA GLY A 33 -4.36 -32.16 -10.67
C GLY A 33 -3.07 -31.50 -11.18
N LEU A 34 -3.13 -30.23 -11.60
CA LEU A 34 -2.01 -29.42 -12.07
C LEU A 34 -1.82 -28.18 -11.18
N PRO A 35 -1.33 -28.33 -9.93
CA PRO A 35 -1.18 -27.20 -9.02
C PRO A 35 -0.12 -26.21 -9.52
N LEU A 36 -0.48 -24.93 -9.54
CA LEU A 36 0.44 -23.83 -9.88
C LEU A 36 1.45 -23.63 -8.74
N ARG A 37 2.67 -24.13 -8.90
CA ARG A 37 3.77 -23.90 -7.94
C ARG A 37 4.17 -22.43 -7.95
N GLY A 38 4.44 -21.87 -6.76
CA GLY A 38 4.78 -20.46 -6.61
C GLY A 38 3.59 -19.50 -6.71
N SER A 39 2.35 -19.99 -6.75
CA SER A 39 1.16 -19.12 -6.84
C SER A 39 1.10 -18.11 -5.69
N ILE A 40 1.50 -18.50 -4.48
CA ILE A 40 1.51 -17.63 -3.31
C ILE A 40 2.50 -16.47 -3.50
N GLU A 41 3.69 -16.76 -4.01
CA GLU A 41 4.76 -15.77 -4.21
C GLU A 41 4.37 -14.74 -5.28
N LEU A 42 3.75 -15.21 -6.37
CA LEU A 42 3.19 -14.33 -7.41
C LEU A 42 2.07 -13.45 -6.85
N VAL A 43 1.16 -14.02 -6.06
CA VAL A 43 0.06 -13.26 -5.44
C VAL A 43 0.63 -12.22 -4.46
N GLN A 44 1.62 -12.57 -3.65
CA GLN A 44 2.28 -11.63 -2.74
C GLN A 44 2.90 -10.45 -3.51
N LEU A 45 3.56 -10.71 -4.64
CA LEU A 45 4.11 -9.66 -5.50
C LEU A 45 3.01 -8.74 -6.04
N PHE A 46 1.96 -9.31 -6.62
CA PHE A 46 0.87 -8.55 -7.19
C PHE A 46 0.08 -7.75 -6.15
N VAL A 47 -0.20 -8.36 -5.00
CA VAL A 47 -0.92 -7.72 -3.89
C VAL A 47 -0.09 -6.62 -3.26
N LEU A 48 1.23 -6.80 -3.15
CA LEU A 48 2.12 -5.72 -2.69
C LEU A 48 1.99 -4.50 -3.59
N VAL A 49 2.11 -4.67 -4.91
CA VAL A 49 2.00 -3.56 -5.87
C VAL A 49 0.60 -2.95 -5.83
N ALA A 50 -0.44 -3.76 -5.94
CA ALA A 50 -1.83 -3.29 -5.94
C ALA A 50 -2.19 -2.55 -4.65
N GLY A 51 -1.88 -3.14 -3.50
CA GLY A 51 -2.18 -2.60 -2.18
C GLY A 51 -1.42 -1.31 -1.87
N SER A 52 -0.12 -1.26 -2.15
CA SER A 52 0.69 -0.06 -1.93
C SER A 52 0.24 1.13 -2.78
N LEU A 53 -0.07 0.89 -4.06
CA LEU A 53 -0.55 1.95 -4.96
C LEU A 53 -1.98 2.39 -4.61
N ALA A 54 -2.87 1.45 -4.27
CA ALA A 54 -4.22 1.77 -3.80
C ALA A 54 -4.19 2.60 -2.52
N LEU A 55 -3.34 2.23 -1.56
CA LEU A 55 -3.16 2.98 -0.32
C LEU A 55 -2.70 4.42 -0.58
N LEU A 56 -1.71 4.59 -1.46
CA LEU A 56 -1.19 5.91 -1.82
C LEU A 56 -2.27 6.78 -2.47
N VAL A 57 -3.02 6.23 -3.44
CA VAL A 57 -4.10 6.95 -4.13
C VAL A 57 -5.24 7.30 -3.17
N ALA A 58 -5.71 6.33 -2.38
CA ALA A 58 -6.78 6.55 -1.40
C ALA A 58 -6.40 7.62 -0.37
N THR A 59 -5.13 7.62 0.06
CA THR A 59 -4.59 8.64 0.97
C THR A 59 -4.53 10.01 0.30
N ALA A 60 -4.08 10.08 -0.95
CA ALA A 60 -4.04 11.33 -1.72
C ALA A 60 -5.43 11.92 -1.94
N GLU A 61 -6.45 11.08 -2.11
CA GLU A 61 -7.85 11.50 -2.32
C GLU A 61 -8.64 11.68 -1.02
N GLN A 62 -8.03 11.45 0.14
CA GLN A 62 -8.71 11.48 1.45
C GLN A 62 -9.95 10.59 1.49
N ALA A 63 -9.90 9.47 0.76
CA ALA A 63 -10.98 8.49 0.63
C ALA A 63 -11.11 7.55 1.83
N HIS A 64 -10.25 7.74 2.86
CA HIS A 64 -10.36 7.03 4.13
C HIS A 64 -11.73 7.24 4.76
N ALA A 65 -12.31 6.17 5.30
CA ALA A 65 -13.65 6.19 5.88
C ALA A 65 -13.73 7.25 6.99
N LYS A 66 -14.76 8.11 6.91
CA LYS A 66 -15.05 9.15 7.91
C LYS A 66 -16.37 8.83 8.59
N VAL A 67 -16.40 8.93 9.91
CA VAL A 67 -17.64 8.80 10.67
C VAL A 67 -18.40 10.12 10.58
N HIS A 68 -19.16 10.28 9.50
CA HIS A 68 -19.95 11.49 9.21
C HIS A 68 -20.87 11.90 10.37
N LEU A 69 -21.45 10.92 11.08
CA LEU A 69 -22.26 11.16 12.29
C LEU A 69 -21.55 11.99 13.38
N VAL A 70 -20.23 11.86 13.50
CA VAL A 70 -19.41 12.58 14.48
C VAL A 70 -18.85 13.85 13.85
N VAL A 71 -18.32 13.75 12.63
CA VAL A 71 -17.68 14.88 11.93
C VAL A 71 -18.68 15.99 11.60
N ASP A 72 -19.88 15.65 11.16
CA ASP A 72 -20.89 16.63 10.75
C ASP A 72 -21.52 17.38 11.93
N ARG A 73 -21.40 16.84 13.14
CA ARG A 73 -21.80 17.52 14.38
C ARG A 73 -20.75 18.51 14.90
N MET A 74 -19.53 18.51 14.34
CA MET A 74 -18.49 19.47 14.70
C MET A 74 -18.59 20.74 13.85
N GLY A 75 -18.31 21.90 14.46
CA GLY A 75 -18.10 23.15 13.71
C GLY A 75 -16.85 23.09 12.83
N ASP A 76 -16.68 24.07 11.94
CA ASP A 76 -15.60 24.07 10.94
C ASP A 76 -14.19 23.95 11.54
N ALA A 77 -13.97 24.57 12.71
CA ALA A 77 -12.72 24.46 13.45
C ALA A 77 -12.45 23.02 13.94
N GLY A 78 -13.48 22.31 14.41
CA GLY A 78 -13.39 20.93 14.86
C GLY A 78 -13.13 19.96 13.71
N LYS A 79 -13.78 20.17 12.56
CA LYS A 79 -13.52 19.40 11.33
C LYS A 79 -12.07 19.58 10.87
N ALA A 80 -11.57 20.81 10.86
CA ALA A 80 -10.19 21.09 10.49
C ALA A 80 -9.19 20.45 11.46
N ALA A 81 -9.44 20.50 12.77
CA ALA A 81 -8.61 19.86 13.77
C ALA A 81 -8.57 18.34 13.61
N MET A 82 -9.72 17.69 13.36
CA MET A 82 -9.81 16.25 13.16
C MET A 82 -9.08 15.76 11.91
N VAL A 83 -9.18 16.49 10.80
CA VAL A 83 -8.41 16.18 9.58
C VAL A 83 -6.91 16.25 9.87
N ARG A 84 -6.47 17.27 10.61
CA ARG A 84 -5.06 17.42 11.00
C ARG A 84 -4.59 16.29 11.90
N LEU A 85 -5.35 15.99 12.94
CA LEU A 85 -5.03 14.94 13.90
C LEU A 85 -4.97 13.58 13.23
N SER A 86 -5.97 13.25 12.41
CA SER A 86 -6.00 12.01 11.63
C SER A 86 -4.79 11.90 10.69
N GLY A 87 -4.44 12.98 9.99
CA GLY A 87 -3.25 13.00 9.13
C GLY A 87 -1.94 12.80 9.89
N LEU A 88 -1.79 13.44 11.06
CA LEU A 88 -0.60 13.28 11.90
C LEU A 88 -0.49 11.88 12.51
N LEU A 89 -1.59 11.36 13.07
CA LEU A 89 -1.61 10.00 13.62
C LEU A 89 -1.34 8.96 12.54
N GLY A 90 -1.94 9.13 11.35
CA GLY A 90 -1.64 8.30 10.19
C GLY A 90 -0.17 8.37 9.78
N ALA A 91 0.42 9.56 9.74
CA ALA A 91 1.83 9.73 9.41
C ALA A 91 2.75 9.05 10.44
N VAL A 92 2.45 9.18 11.74
CA VAL A 92 3.19 8.49 12.81
C VAL A 92 3.08 6.98 12.69
N PHE A 93 1.87 6.46 12.43
CA PHE A 93 1.64 5.03 12.21
C PHE A 93 2.47 4.50 11.05
N PHE A 94 2.40 5.14 9.88
CA PHE A 94 3.18 4.71 8.71
C PHE A 94 4.68 4.93 8.88
N ALA A 95 5.11 5.95 9.64
CA ALA A 95 6.52 6.15 9.98
C ALA A 95 7.05 5.01 10.86
N GLY A 96 6.25 4.51 11.81
CA GLY A 96 6.58 3.32 12.59
C GLY A 96 6.75 2.07 11.71
N LEU A 97 5.81 1.86 10.77
CA LEU A 97 5.90 0.76 9.80
C LEU A 97 7.14 0.88 8.90
N LEU A 98 7.44 2.09 8.40
CA LEU A 98 8.61 2.35 7.59
C LEU A 98 9.90 2.12 8.38
N ALA A 99 9.99 2.59 9.62
CA ALA A 99 11.15 2.37 10.47
C ALA A 99 11.40 0.87 10.72
N GLY A 100 10.35 0.11 11.04
CA GLY A 100 10.45 -1.34 11.20
C GLY A 100 10.84 -2.05 9.89
N SER A 101 10.26 -1.63 8.75
CA SER A 101 10.58 -2.23 7.45
C SER A 101 12.01 -1.90 6.99
N LEU A 102 12.50 -0.69 7.25
CA LEU A 102 13.90 -0.30 7.01
C LEU A 102 14.87 -1.04 7.92
N TRP A 103 14.50 -1.25 9.19
CA TRP A 103 15.29 -2.09 10.10
C TRP A 103 15.43 -3.50 9.52
N LEU A 104 14.32 -4.15 9.20
CA LEU A 104 14.33 -5.51 8.62
C LEU A 104 15.11 -5.54 7.31
N MET A 105 14.96 -4.52 6.46
CA MET A 105 15.68 -4.41 5.21
C MET A 105 17.19 -4.29 5.43
N ALA A 106 17.64 -3.53 6.44
CA ALA A 106 19.06 -3.37 6.76
C ALA A 106 19.67 -4.65 7.34
N ASP A 107 18.96 -5.30 8.27
CA ASP A 107 19.41 -6.54 8.93
C ASP A 107 19.55 -7.69 7.91
N LEU A 108 18.61 -7.77 6.97
CA LEU A 108 18.53 -8.87 6.00
C LEU A 108 19.10 -8.49 4.63
N TRP A 109 19.72 -7.31 4.48
CA TRP A 109 20.21 -6.83 3.18
C TRP A 109 21.28 -7.75 2.60
N SER A 110 22.20 -8.24 3.42
CA SER A 110 23.26 -9.17 2.99
C SER A 110 22.78 -10.63 2.92
N GLY A 111 21.55 -10.90 3.37
CA GLY A 111 20.92 -12.23 3.26
C GLY A 111 20.50 -12.54 1.82
N HIS A 112 20.63 -13.82 1.44
CA HIS A 112 20.04 -14.35 0.20
C HIS A 112 18.57 -14.72 0.44
N GLU A 113 17.75 -13.71 0.77
CA GLU A 113 16.31 -13.91 0.90
C GLU A 113 15.66 -13.94 -0.49
N GLU A 114 15.43 -15.16 -0.96
CA GLU A 114 14.69 -15.46 -2.18
C GLU A 114 13.42 -16.26 -1.86
N SER A 115 12.44 -16.21 -2.76
CA SER A 115 11.24 -17.02 -2.64
C SER A 115 11.58 -18.49 -2.90
N GLU A 116 10.97 -19.40 -2.14
CA GLU A 116 11.37 -20.82 -2.10
C GLU A 116 11.16 -21.54 -3.43
N LEU A 117 10.13 -21.15 -4.20
CA LEU A 117 9.72 -21.83 -5.43
C LEU A 117 10.14 -21.09 -6.70
N LEU A 118 10.07 -19.76 -6.72
CA LEU A 118 10.35 -18.94 -7.91
C LEU A 118 11.66 -18.15 -7.84
N GLY A 119 12.37 -18.16 -6.71
CA GLY A 119 13.64 -17.42 -6.56
C GLY A 119 13.47 -15.90 -6.62
N ILE A 120 12.28 -15.38 -6.28
CA ILE A 120 12.01 -13.93 -6.32
C ILE A 120 12.75 -13.28 -5.15
N SER A 121 13.61 -12.30 -5.46
CA SER A 121 14.33 -11.58 -4.41
C SER A 121 13.42 -10.63 -3.63
N TRP A 122 13.29 -10.89 -2.33
CA TRP A 122 12.44 -10.09 -1.42
C TRP A 122 12.97 -8.68 -1.19
N ARG A 123 14.24 -8.42 -1.51
CA ARG A 123 14.90 -7.10 -1.35
C ARG A 123 14.21 -6.03 -2.19
N TRP A 124 13.88 -6.35 -3.43
CA TRP A 124 13.20 -5.42 -4.34
C TRP A 124 11.77 -5.14 -3.90
N MET A 125 11.09 -6.16 -3.37
CA MET A 125 9.74 -6.03 -2.81
C MET A 125 9.73 -5.12 -1.59
N ARG A 126 10.68 -5.30 -0.65
CA ARG A 126 10.82 -4.42 0.52
C ARG A 126 11.18 -2.99 0.11
N LEU A 127 12.07 -2.81 -0.86
CA LEU A 127 12.41 -1.47 -1.35
C LEU A 127 11.17 -0.76 -1.92
N PHE A 128 10.37 -1.46 -2.73
CA PHE A 128 9.13 -0.92 -3.27
C PHE A 128 8.14 -0.54 -2.16
N ALA A 129 7.96 -1.42 -1.15
CA ALA A 129 7.10 -1.15 -0.01
C ALA A 129 7.55 0.10 0.76
N ASN A 130 8.85 0.23 1.02
CA ASN A 130 9.45 1.38 1.70
C ASN A 130 9.23 2.69 0.93
N LEU A 131 9.38 2.68 -0.39
CA LEU A 131 9.09 3.84 -1.24
C LEU A 131 7.61 4.24 -1.19
N ALA A 132 6.70 3.26 -1.23
CA ALA A 132 5.26 3.53 -1.13
C ALA A 132 4.85 4.08 0.26
N LEU A 133 5.43 3.54 1.34
CA LEU A 133 5.24 4.05 2.70
C LEU A 133 5.76 5.48 2.82
N ALA A 134 6.98 5.76 2.35
CA ALA A 134 7.55 7.11 2.36
C ALA A 134 6.68 8.10 1.59
N ALA A 135 6.18 7.72 0.41
CA ALA A 135 5.27 8.55 -0.38
C ALA A 135 3.95 8.81 0.37
N THR A 136 3.38 7.80 1.02
CA THR A 136 2.14 7.92 1.81
C THR A 136 2.32 8.86 2.99
N ILE A 137 3.44 8.76 3.71
CA ILE A 137 3.80 9.68 4.81
C ILE A 137 3.93 11.11 4.30
N ALA A 138 4.64 11.32 3.18
CA ALA A 138 4.80 12.65 2.58
C ALA A 138 3.45 13.28 2.20
N VAL A 139 2.53 12.50 1.65
CA VAL A 139 1.16 12.94 1.34
C VAL A 139 0.41 13.32 2.61
N LEU A 140 0.45 12.50 3.66
CA LEU A 140 -0.22 12.77 4.93
C LEU A 140 0.29 14.04 5.61
N LEU A 141 1.62 14.21 5.68
CA LEU A 141 2.24 15.40 6.23
C LEU A 141 1.91 16.64 5.39
N GLY A 142 1.97 16.53 4.06
CA GLY A 142 1.59 17.62 3.16
C GLY A 142 0.14 18.06 3.35
N GLN A 143 -0.78 17.12 3.57
CA GLN A 143 -2.18 17.42 3.86
C GLN A 143 -2.38 18.04 5.25
N ALA A 144 -1.68 17.54 6.27
CA ALA A 144 -1.78 18.06 7.64
C ALA A 144 -1.17 19.48 7.77
N LEU A 145 -0.12 19.78 7.01
CA LEU A 145 0.58 21.06 7.05
C LEU A 145 -0.09 22.15 6.20
N ARG A 146 -0.77 21.78 5.11
CA ARG A 146 -1.53 22.74 4.30
C ARG A 146 -2.68 23.35 5.12
N ARG A 147 -2.53 24.60 5.56
CA ARG A 147 -3.63 25.41 6.09
C ARG A 147 -4.61 25.65 4.92
N ARG A 148 -5.83 25.11 5.01
CA ARG A 148 -6.94 25.61 4.17
C ARG A 148 -7.07 27.12 4.48
N LYS A 149 -6.85 27.96 3.47
CA LYS A 149 -7.38 29.32 3.46
C LYS A 149 -8.89 29.25 3.25
#